data_AF-A0A517Z9L4-F1
#
_entry.id   AF-A0A517Z9L4-F1
#
_cell.length_a   1.000
_cell.length_b   1.000
_cell.length_c   1.000
_cell.angle_alpha   90.00
_cell.angle_beta   90.00
_cell.angle_gamma   90.00
#
_symmetry.space_group_name_H-M   'P 1'
#
loop_
_entity.id
_entity.type
_entity.pdbx_description
1 polymer ?
#
loop_
_entity_poly.entity_id
_entity_poly.type
_entity_poly.pdbx_seq_one_letter_code
_entity_poly.pdbx_strand_id
1 'polypeptide(L)'
;MEVNGTGPVGGPGPVQPSHLNSADSTPPADFGGLEMPQDEVDISSAARLLDQLNDPQVRAARLAEIKAAIDAGTYETEDKLEAALDKLLTDIRQEGL
;
A
#
# COMPACT_ATOMS: atom_id res chain seq x y z
N MET A 1 -50.59 -56.02 13.97
CA MET A 1 -49.88 -54.78 13.57
C MET A 1 -49.18 -55.11 12.26
N GLU A 2 -49.86 -54.89 11.15
CA GLU A 2 -49.32 -55.11 9.80
C GLU A 2 -48.52 -53.88 9.38
N VAL A 3 -47.29 -54.09 8.91
CA VAL A 3 -46.42 -53.04 8.38
C VAL A 3 -46.43 -53.16 6.86
N ASN A 4 -47.08 -52.21 6.17
CA ASN A 4 -47.07 -52.16 4.72
C ASN A 4 -45.68 -51.71 4.24
N GLY A 5 -45.12 -52.47 3.29
CA GLY A 5 -43.74 -52.40 2.84
C GLY A 5 -43.28 -51.05 2.28
N THR A 6 -41.96 -50.94 2.20
CA THR A 6 -41.20 -49.80 1.69
C THR A 6 -41.62 -49.44 0.26
N GLY A 7 -42.12 -48.22 0.06
CA GLY A 7 -42.37 -47.65 -1.27
C GLY A 7 -41.08 -47.47 -2.08
N PRO A 8 -41.19 -47.28 -3.41
CA PRO A 8 -40.02 -47.17 -4.28
C PRO A 8 -39.22 -45.92 -3.95
N VAL A 9 -37.92 -46.08 -3.70
CA VAL A 9 -37.00 -44.96 -3.55
C VAL A 9 -36.72 -44.41 -4.95
N GLY A 10 -36.90 -43.11 -5.15
CA GLY A 10 -36.65 -42.45 -6.44
C GLY A 10 -35.18 -42.61 -6.85
N GLY A 11 -34.96 -43.04 -8.10
CA GLY A 11 -33.61 -43.15 -8.68
C GLY A 11 -32.96 -41.77 -8.88
N PRO A 12 -31.63 -41.71 -9.06
CA PRO A 12 -30.92 -40.45 -9.27
C PRO A 12 -31.41 -39.77 -10.56
N GLY A 13 -31.97 -38.56 -10.41
CA GLY A 13 -32.33 -37.71 -11.53
C GLY A 13 -31.09 -37.02 -12.15
N PRO A 14 -31.13 -36.64 -13.43
CA PRO A 14 -30.01 -35.96 -14.08
C PRO A 14 -29.80 -34.55 -13.49
N VAL A 15 -28.52 -34.19 -13.28
CA VAL A 15 -28.13 -32.86 -12.83
C VAL A 15 -28.11 -31.93 -14.04
N GLN A 16 -28.97 -30.90 -14.04
CA GLN A 16 -28.94 -29.88 -15.09
C GLN A 16 -27.81 -28.86 -14.84
N PRO A 17 -27.04 -28.46 -15.87
CA PRO A 17 -26.04 -27.41 -15.71
C PRO A 17 -26.71 -26.06 -15.50
N SER A 18 -26.19 -25.28 -14.54
CA SER A 18 -26.57 -23.89 -14.34
C SER A 18 -26.03 -23.05 -15.50
N HIS A 19 -26.93 -22.55 -16.36
CA HIS A 19 -26.61 -21.52 -17.32
C HIS A 19 -26.32 -20.21 -16.56
N LEU A 20 -25.04 -19.85 -16.45
CA LEU A 20 -24.65 -18.51 -16.03
C LEU A 20 -24.95 -17.55 -17.18
N ASN A 21 -26.07 -16.83 -17.06
CA ASN A 21 -26.39 -15.74 -17.98
C ASN A 21 -25.40 -14.59 -17.71
N SER A 22 -24.58 -14.24 -18.70
CA SER A 22 -23.65 -13.12 -18.60
C SER A 22 -24.40 -11.79 -18.54
N ALA A 23 -24.32 -11.15 -17.37
CA ALA A 23 -24.40 -9.72 -17.09
C ALA A 23 -25.29 -8.84 -17.99
N ASP A 24 -26.51 -8.58 -17.54
CA ASP A 24 -27.13 -7.26 -17.71
C ASP A 24 -26.88 -6.46 -16.42
N SER A 25 -26.26 -5.30 -16.58
CA SER A 25 -25.89 -4.37 -15.51
C SER A 25 -27.12 -3.89 -14.74
N THR A 26 -27.41 -4.56 -13.62
CA THR A 26 -28.34 -4.08 -12.61
C THR A 26 -27.49 -3.49 -11.47
N PRO A 27 -27.83 -2.32 -10.90
CA PRO A 27 -27.09 -1.77 -9.77
C PRO A 27 -27.07 -2.81 -8.65
N PRO A 28 -25.94 -3.04 -7.95
CA PRO A 28 -25.92 -4.02 -6.89
C PRO A 28 -26.90 -3.57 -5.80
N ALA A 29 -27.91 -4.41 -5.55
CA ALA A 29 -28.61 -4.38 -4.28
C ALA A 29 -27.58 -4.72 -3.20
N ASP A 30 -27.60 -3.96 -2.12
CA ASP A 30 -26.71 -4.04 -0.97
C ASP A 30 -26.93 -5.39 -0.25
N PHE A 31 -26.38 -6.46 -0.81
CA PHE A 31 -26.25 -7.72 -0.11
C PHE A 31 -25.04 -7.58 0.79
N GLY A 32 -25.30 -7.51 2.10
CA GLY A 32 -24.28 -7.52 3.14
C GLY A 32 -23.40 -8.76 3.03
N GLY A 33 -22.41 -8.68 2.15
CA GLY A 33 -21.26 -9.56 2.09
C GLY A 33 -20.33 -9.19 3.23
N LEU A 34 -19.61 -10.19 3.74
CA LEU A 34 -18.54 -9.99 4.71
C LEU A 34 -17.54 -8.97 4.14
N GLU A 35 -17.57 -7.74 4.66
CA GLU A 35 -16.56 -6.72 4.36
C GLU A 35 -15.20 -7.25 4.80
N MET A 36 -14.25 -7.30 3.86
CA MET A 36 -12.85 -7.54 4.20
C MET A 36 -12.35 -6.37 5.05
N PRO A 37 -11.53 -6.63 6.10
CA PRO A 37 -10.92 -5.55 6.85
C PRO A 37 -10.12 -4.66 5.90
N GLN A 38 -10.44 -3.37 5.89
CA GLN A 38 -9.68 -2.37 5.14
C GLN A 38 -8.67 -1.71 6.08
N ASP A 39 -7.40 -1.80 5.72
CA ASP A 39 -6.34 -1.08 6.43
C ASP A 39 -6.42 0.41 6.07
N GLU A 40 -6.36 1.27 7.09
CA GLU A 40 -6.29 2.72 6.93
C GLU A 40 -4.95 3.25 7.43
N VAL A 41 -4.40 4.23 6.72
CA VAL A 41 -3.20 4.96 7.13
C VAL A 41 -3.63 6.31 7.70
N ASP A 42 -3.49 6.49 9.01
CA ASP A 42 -3.69 7.80 9.63
C ASP A 42 -2.37 8.58 9.68
N ILE A 43 -2.31 9.68 8.93
CA ILE A 43 -1.18 10.60 8.91
C ILE A 43 -1.44 11.73 9.90
N SER A 44 -0.54 11.88 10.88
CA SER A 44 -0.60 12.94 11.88
C SER A 44 -0.74 14.33 11.25
N SER A 45 -1.47 15.23 11.93
CA SER A 45 -1.66 16.61 11.47
C SER A 45 -0.33 17.35 11.28
N ALA A 46 0.66 17.08 12.13
CA ALA A 46 2.01 17.63 12.02
C ALA A 46 2.73 17.18 10.73
N ALA A 47 2.61 15.90 10.35
CA ALA A 47 3.22 15.38 9.13
C ALA A 47 2.57 15.99 7.87
N ARG A 48 1.24 16.18 7.87
CA ARG A 48 0.53 16.86 6.77
C ARG A 48 0.97 18.31 6.61
N LEU A 49 1.22 19.00 7.72
CA LEU A 49 1.71 20.38 7.70
C LEU A 49 3.15 20.46 7.15
N LEU A 50 4.04 19.56 7.59
CA LEU A 50 5.42 19.47 7.08
C LEU A 50 5.47 19.22 5.58
N ASP A 51 4.58 18.37 5.06
CA ASP A 51 4.49 18.11 3.62
C ASP A 51 4.06 19.35 2.83
N GLN A 52 3.14 20.16 3.37
CA GLN A 52 2.75 21.44 2.74
C GLN A 52 3.89 22.47 2.73
N LEU A 53 4.77 22.45 3.74
CA LEU A 53 5.95 23.32 3.82
C LEU A 53 7.09 22.87 2.88
N ASN A 54 7.02 21.65 2.38
CA ASN A 54 8.05 21.06 1.55
C ASN A 54 7.91 21.52 0.08
N ASP A 55 8.43 22.71 -0.23
CA ASP A 55 8.41 23.28 -1.58
C ASP A 55 9.43 22.57 -2.52
N PRO A 56 8.97 21.87 -3.56
CA PRO A 56 9.85 21.17 -4.50
C PRO A 56 10.71 22.13 -5.34
N GLN A 57 10.30 23.39 -5.57
CA GLN A 57 11.08 24.35 -6.35
C GLN A 57 12.32 24.82 -5.59
N VAL A 58 12.18 25.06 -4.28
CA VAL A 58 13.32 25.41 -3.41
C VAL A 58 14.35 24.29 -3.42
N ARG A 59 13.89 23.02 -3.39
CA ARG A 59 14.75 21.85 -3.51
C ARG A 59 15.47 21.80 -4.86
N ALA A 60 14.77 22.04 -5.97
CA ALA A 60 15.36 22.03 -7.30
C ALA A 60 16.47 23.08 -7.47
N ALA A 61 16.26 24.30 -6.96
CA ALA A 61 17.27 25.36 -6.98
C ALA A 61 18.51 24.97 -6.16
N ARG A 62 18.32 24.44 -4.94
CA ARG A 62 19.42 23.94 -4.10
C ARG A 62 20.20 22.81 -4.76
N LEU A 63 19.51 21.88 -5.42
CA LEU A 63 20.16 20.79 -6.14
C LEU A 63 21.00 21.30 -7.32
N ALA A 64 20.54 22.32 -8.03
CA ALA A 64 21.31 22.93 -9.12
C ALA A 64 22.58 23.63 -8.59
N GLU A 65 22.47 24.37 -7.49
CA GLU A 65 23.60 25.01 -6.80
C GLU A 65 24.64 23.98 -6.35
N ILE A 66 24.20 22.90 -5.71
CA ILE A 66 25.07 21.82 -5.24
C ILE A 66 25.78 21.14 -6.41
N LYS A 67 25.06 20.83 -7.50
CA LYS A 67 25.67 20.24 -8.71
C LYS A 67 26.76 21.14 -9.28
N ALA A 68 26.50 22.43 -9.41
CA ALA A 68 27.49 23.38 -9.91
C ALA A 68 28.74 23.44 -9.01
N ALA A 69 28.57 23.38 -7.69
CA ALA A 69 29.68 23.33 -6.74
C ALA A 69 30.50 22.03 -6.84
N ILE A 70 29.84 20.90 -7.12
CA ILE A 70 30.52 19.60 -7.35
C ILE A 70 31.33 19.67 -8.63
N ASP A 71 30.75 20.16 -9.73
CA ASP A 71 31.42 20.31 -11.02
C ASP A 71 32.62 21.28 -10.92
N ALA A 72 32.51 22.31 -10.09
CA ALA A 72 33.59 23.25 -9.81
C ALA A 72 34.66 22.70 -8.83
N GLY A 73 34.44 21.53 -8.22
CA GLY A 73 35.32 20.93 -7.22
C GLY A 73 35.38 21.67 -5.88
N THR A 74 34.45 22.59 -5.61
CA THR A 74 34.39 23.38 -4.37
C THR A 74 33.37 22.86 -3.37
N TYR A 75 32.67 21.78 -3.73
CA TYR A 75 31.67 21.17 -2.87
C TYR A 75 32.29 20.50 -1.64
N GLU A 76 33.43 19.84 -1.81
CA GLU A 76 34.14 19.11 -0.75
C GLU A 76 34.99 20.08 0.06
N THR A 77 34.54 20.39 1.27
CA THR A 77 35.26 21.22 2.24
C THR A 77 35.50 20.40 3.50
N GLU A 78 36.55 20.71 4.25
CA GLU A 78 36.90 19.99 5.49
C GLU A 78 35.70 19.89 6.44
N ASP A 79 35.01 21.01 6.69
CA ASP A 79 33.82 21.06 7.55
C ASP A 79 32.69 20.11 7.11
N LYS A 80 32.51 19.94 5.79
CA LYS A 80 31.47 19.05 5.25
C LYS A 80 31.89 17.59 5.36
N LEU A 81 33.18 17.30 5.24
CA LEU A 81 33.72 15.96 5.39
C LEU A 81 33.64 15.49 6.85
N GLU A 82 34.00 16.35 7.81
CA GLU A 82 33.82 16.09 9.24
C GLU A 82 32.33 15.85 9.57
N ALA A 83 31.45 16.74 9.13
CA ALA A 83 30.01 16.59 9.37
C ALA A 83 29.43 15.32 8.73
N ALA A 84 29.92 14.93 7.55
CA ALA A 84 29.51 13.69 6.90
C ALA A 84 29.99 12.46 7.67
N LEU A 85 31.21 12.49 8.21
CA LEU A 85 31.77 11.41 9.02
C LEU A 85 31.01 11.25 10.34
N ASP A 86 30.72 12.35 11.03
CA ASP A 86 29.94 12.34 12.28
C ASP A 86 28.54 11.77 12.06
N LYS A 87 27.89 12.16 10.96
CA LYS A 87 26.59 11.63 10.58
C LYS A 87 26.67 10.13 10.29
N LEU A 88 27.65 9.68 9.50
CA LEU A 88 27.86 8.26 9.21
C LEU A 88 28.06 7.44 10.49
N LEU A 89 28.90 7.92 11.42
CA LEU A 89 29.13 7.25 12.69
C LEU A 89 27.88 7.25 13.60
N THR A 90 27.01 8.23 13.46
CA THR A 90 25.73 8.29 14.16
C THR A 90 24.75 7.29 13.58
N ASP A 91 24.64 7.22 12.26
CA ASP A 91 23.75 6.31 11.54
C ASP A 91 24.13 4.85 11.84
N ILE A 92 25.42 4.49 11.79
CA ILE A 92 25.91 3.14 12.16
C ILE A 92 25.55 2.78 13.61
N ARG A 93 25.65 3.75 14.54
CA ARG A 93 25.29 3.54 15.95
C ARG A 93 23.77 3.37 16.16
N GLN A 94 22.95 3.97 15.31
CA GLN A 94 21.48 3.84 15.38
C GLN A 94 20.97 2.58 14.69
N GLU A 95 21.60 2.13 13.61
CA GLU A 95 21.19 0.94 12.86
C GLU A 95 21.58 -0.39 13.53
N GLY A 96 22.36 -0.35 14.62
CA GLY A 96 22.57 -1.48 15.51
C GLY A 96 23.32 -2.64 14.86
N LEU A 97 24.63 -2.49 14.72
CA LEU A 97 25.58 -3.61 14.64
C LEU A 97 26.17 -3.89 16.01
#